data_AF-A0A0S9C5B3-F1
#
_entry.id   AF-A0A0S9C5B3-F1
#
_cell.length_a   1.000
_cell.length_b   1.000
_cell.length_c   1.000
_cell.angle_alpha   90.00
_cell.angle_beta   90.00
_cell.angle_gamma   90.00
#
_symmetry.space_group_name_H-M   'P 1'
#
loop_
_entity.id
_entity.type
_entity.pdbx_description
1 polymer ?
#
loop_
_entity_poly.entity_id
_entity_poly.type
_entity_poly.pdbx_seq_one_letter_code
_entity_poly.pdbx_strand_id
1 'polypeptide(L)' 'MIQLPASYQEYLAGKSESFINTVRPILMQSAADKAHGVKVSYNHGPTGHQAHVDESIPFGTVVEDID' A
#
# COMPACT_ATOMS: atom_id res chain seq x y z
N MET A 1 -18.80 -0.14 -1.79
CA MET A 1 -17.40 -0.42 -2.18
C MET A 1 -16.62 0.85 -2.00
N ILE A 2 -15.50 0.82 -1.27
CA ILE A 2 -14.65 2.00 -1.08
C ILE A 2 -13.77 2.12 -2.33
N GLN A 3 -13.80 3.28 -2.97
CA GLN A 3 -12.95 3.57 -4.11
C GLN A 3 -11.59 4.05 -3.62
N LEU A 4 -10.50 3.52 -4.20
CA LEU A 4 -9.15 3.98 -3.88
C LEU A 4 -8.94 5.41 -4.41
N PRO A 5 -8.22 6.28 -3.68
CA PRO A 5 -7.81 7.58 -4.20
C PRO A 5 -6.91 7.42 -5.43
N ALA A 6 -6.85 8.47 -6.25
CA ALA A 6 -6.09 8.46 -7.51
C ALA A 6 -4.62 8.09 -7.28
N SER A 7 -4.00 8.63 -6.23
CA SER A 7 -2.60 8.35 -5.88
C SER A 7 -2.31 6.86 -5.64
N TYR A 8 -3.25 6.13 -5.03
CA TYR A 8 -3.11 4.69 -4.82
C TYR A 8 -3.32 3.90 -6.11
N GLN A 9 -4.22 4.35 -6.99
CA GLN A 9 -4.40 3.73 -8.29
C GLN A 9 -3.16 3.92 -9.18
N GLU A 10 -2.57 5.12 -9.17
CA GLU A 10 -1.32 5.44 -9.85
C GLU A 10 -0.16 4.60 -9.32
N TYR A 11 -0.05 4.44 -8.01
CA TYR A 11 0.98 3.59 -7.40
C TYR A 11 0.88 2.11 -7.83
N LEU A 12 -0.35 1.59 -7.98
CA LEU A 12 -0.58 0.22 -8.43
C LEU A 12 -0.38 0.06 -9.94
N ALA A 13 -0.37 1.13 -10.72
CA ALA A 13 -0.24 1.06 -12.17
C ALA A 13 1.13 0.46 -12.56
N GLY A 14 1.11 -0.60 -13.36
CA GLY A 14 2.33 -1.29 -13.82
C GLY A 14 2.97 -2.24 -12.80
N LYS A 15 2.42 -2.38 -11.59
CA LYS A 15 2.86 -3.39 -10.62
C LYS A 15 2.28 -4.77 -10.98
N SER A 16 2.92 -5.84 -10.52
CA SER A 16 2.45 -7.21 -10.80
C SER A 16 1.16 -7.53 -10.05
N GLU A 17 0.35 -8.44 -10.59
CA GLU A 17 -0.94 -8.81 -9.98
C GLU A 17 -0.77 -9.38 -8.56
N SER A 18 0.27 -10.19 -8.33
CA SER A 18 0.61 -10.73 -7.01
C SER A 18 0.90 -9.61 -5.99
N PHE A 19 1.65 -8.58 -6.41
CA PHE A 19 1.92 -7.42 -5.58
C PHE A 19 0.64 -6.64 -5.29
N ILE A 20 -0.16 -6.36 -6.32
CA ILE A 20 -1.43 -5.63 -6.17
C ILE A 20 -2.35 -6.36 -5.20
N ASN A 21 -2.48 -7.69 -5.30
CA ASN A 21 -3.31 -8.50 -4.41
C ASN A 21 -2.83 -8.45 -2.95
N THR A 22 -1.52 -8.27 -2.74
CA THR A 22 -0.92 -8.15 -1.40
C THR A 22 -1.19 -6.78 -0.78
N VAL A 23 -1.06 -5.70 -1.56
CA VAL A 23 -1.11 -4.32 -1.04
C VAL A 23 -2.52 -3.73 -1.06
N ARG A 24 -3.38 -4.16 -2.00
CA ARG A 24 -4.74 -3.62 -2.17
C ARG A 24 -5.61 -3.66 -0.90
N PRO A 25 -5.64 -4.73 -0.09
CA PRO A 25 -6.43 -4.75 1.15
C PRO A 25 -6.02 -3.63 2.11
N ILE A 26 -4.72 -3.32 2.19
CA ILE A 26 -4.16 -2.29 3.07
C ILE A 26 -4.47 -0.89 2.53
N LEU A 27 -4.38 -0.67 1.22
CA LEU A 27 -4.80 0.59 0.60
C LEU A 27 -6.29 0.84 0.80
N MET A 28 -7.11 -0.21 0.77
CA MET A 28 -8.55 -0.12 1.06
C MET A 28 -8.82 0.23 2.52
N GLN A 29 -8.05 -0.33 3.45
CA GLN A 29 -8.13 0.02 4.88
C GLN A 29 -7.76 1.49 5.10
N SER A 30 -6.60 1.92 4.59
CA SER A 30 -6.18 3.32 4.63
C SER A 30 -7.23 4.26 4.02
N ALA A 31 -7.84 3.89 2.88
CA ALA A 31 -8.90 4.67 2.24
C ALA A 31 -10.23 4.69 3.02
N ALA A 32 -10.49 3.68 3.84
CA ALA A 32 -11.65 3.65 4.74
C ALA A 32 -11.48 4.65 5.87
N ASP A 33 -10.31 4.63 6.50
CA ASP A 33 -10.00 5.45 7.67
C ASP A 33 -9.64 6.90 7.30
N LYS A 34 -9.09 7.11 6.10
CA LYS A 34 -8.65 8.42 5.56
C LYS A 34 -7.69 9.19 6.46
N ALA A 35 -7.00 8.48 7.36
CA ALA A 35 -6.13 9.08 8.37
C ALA A 35 -4.64 8.99 7.99
N HIS A 36 -4.22 7.82 7.52
CA HIS A 36 -2.81 7.46 7.39
C HIS A 36 -2.51 6.80 6.04
N GLY A 37 -1.26 6.91 5.61
CA GLY A 37 -0.75 6.31 4.38
C GLY A 37 -0.36 4.85 4.55
N VAL A 38 0.34 4.32 3.55
CA VAL A 38 0.76 2.91 3.53
C VAL A 38 2.27 2.81 3.38
N LYS A 39 2.90 2.00 4.24
CA LYS A 39 4.28 1.59 4.06
C LYS A 39 4.31 0.21 3.43
N VAL A 40 5.04 0.08 2.33
CA VAL A 40 5.33 -1.20 1.69
C VAL A 40 6.79 -1.52 1.96
N SER A 41 7.05 -2.70 2.49
CA SER A 41 8.40 -3.20 2.74
C SER A 41 8.64 -4.47 1.94
N TYR A 42 9.86 -4.64 1.44
CA TYR A 42 10.29 -5.88 0.83
C TYR A 42 11.29 -6.58 1.74
N ASN A 43 10.92 -7.76 2.23
CA ASN A 43 11.83 -8.60 2.98
C ASN A 43 12.35 -9.71 2.06
N HIS A 44 13.67 -9.78 1.86
CA HIS A 44 14.34 -10.86 1.08
C HIS A 44 14.14 -12.26 1.67
N GLY A 45 13.54 -12.36 2.86
CA GLY A 45 13.09 -13.60 3.48
C GLY A 45 11.83 -14.22 2.86
N PRO A 46 11.27 -15.28 3.48
CA PRO A 46 10.20 -16.10 2.90
C PRO A 46 8.85 -15.38 2.76
N THR A 47 8.68 -14.21 3.38
CA THR A 47 7.42 -13.45 3.39
C THR A 47 7.30 -12.46 2.23
N GLY A 48 8.41 -12.10 1.54
CA GLY A 48 8.39 -11.21 0.38
C GLY A 48 7.88 -9.79 0.69
N HIS A 49 7.01 -9.27 -0.19
CA HIS A 49 6.40 -7.94 -0.04
C HIS A 49 5.36 -7.94 1.09
N GLN A 50 5.40 -6.90 1.92
CA GLN A 50 4.45 -6.68 3.00
C GLN A 50 3.97 -5.23 2.95
N ALA A 51 2.70 -5.00 3.28
CA ALA A 51 2.14 -3.65 3.39
C ALA A 51 1.39 -3.51 4.71
N HIS A 52 1.46 -2.31 5.29
CA HIS A 52 0.68 -1.93 6.47
C HIS A 52 0.36 -0.44 6.42
N VAL A 53 -0.72 -0.05 7.12
CA VAL A 53 -1.02 1.36 7.36
C VAL A 53 0.00 1.90 8.35
N ASP A 54 0.60 3.04 8.06
CA ASP A 54 1.64 3.65 8.88
C ASP A 54 1.22 5.06 9.28
N GLU A 55 1.17 5.30 10.59
CA GLU A 55 0.69 6.56 11.18
C GLU A 55 1.59 7.76 10.89
N SER A 56 2.86 7.52 10.56
CA SER A 56 3.81 8.56 10.20
C SER A 56 3.68 9.04 8.75
N ILE A 57 2.95 8.28 7.91
CA ILE A 57 2.75 8.59 6.50
C ILE A 57 1.39 9.29 6.34
N PRO A 58 1.31 10.43 5.64
CA PRO A 58 0.03 11.09 5.38
C PRO A 58 -0.87 10.24 4.47
N PHE A 59 -2.19 10.33 4.70
CA PHE A 59 -3.17 9.68 3.84
C PHE A 59 -2.98 10.04 2.36
N GLY A 60 -3.15 9.05 1.49
CA GLY A 60 -2.93 9.20 0.05
C GLY A 60 -1.48 9.02 -0.38
N THR A 61 -0.54 8.79 0.54
CA THR A 61 0.86 8.51 0.24
C THR A 61 1.19 7.03 0.47
N VAL A 62 2.06 6.50 -0.40
CA VAL A 62 2.66 5.18 -0.25
C VAL A 62 4.17 5.36 -0.23
N VAL A 63 4.86 4.74 0.73
CA VAL A 63 6.33 4.73 0.81
C VAL A 63 6.80 3.29 0.67
N GLU A 64 7.71 3.06 -0.28
CA GLU A 64 8.38 1.77 -0.47
C GLU A 64 9.72 1.79 0.28
N ASP A 65 9.89 0.84 1.18
CA ASP A 65 11.11 0.57 1.94
C ASP A 65 11.70 -0.73 1.40
N ILE A 66 12.63 -0.56 0.47
CA ILE A 66 13.30 -1.66 -0.22
C ILE A 66 14.72 -1.71 0.35
N ASP A 67 14.95 -2.64 1.26
CA ASP A 67 16.29 -2.99 1.74
C ASP A 67 17.04 -3.82 0.68
#